data_AF-A0A7S3JAK2-F1
#
_entry.id   AF-A0A7S3JAK2-F1
#
_cell.length_a   1.000
_cell.length_b   1.000
_cell.length_c   1.000
_cell.angle_alpha   90.00
_cell.angle_beta   90.00
_cell.angle_gamma   90.00
#
_symmetry.space_group_name_H-M   'P 1'
#
loop_
_entity.id
_entity.type
_entity.pdbx_description
1 polymer ?
#
loop_
_entity_poly.entity_id
_entity_poly.type
_entity_poly.pdbx_seq_one_letter_code
_entity_poly.pdbx_strand_id
1 'polypeptide(L)'
;LGNIVAVKGNCLEEETYPEELKECQSLIHSVGTLFQGNKSYNTYAAMNTDTCVKIATKFNEYAKASGKQRNFVMISSEKAPPFLNEYVTSKRIAEDFLLNECEHLRVHILRPGFI
;
A
#
# COMPACT_ATOMS: atom_id res chain seq x y z
N LEU A 1 9.59 19.63 -18.15
CA LEU A 1 9.71 18.69 -17.03
C LEU A 1 9.12 19.36 -15.79
N GLY A 2 7.81 19.20 -15.56
CA GLY A 2 7.11 19.96 -14.50
C GLY A 2 5.90 19.22 -13.90
N ASN A 3 5.78 17.93 -14.17
CA ASN A 3 4.65 17.08 -13.79
C ASN A 3 5.05 15.97 -12.79
N ILE A 4 6.26 16.05 -12.24
CA ILE A 4 6.79 15.10 -11.25
C ILE A 4 7.33 15.93 -10.08
N VAL A 5 6.83 15.63 -8.88
CA VAL A 5 7.29 16.21 -7.62
C VAL A 5 7.70 15.06 -6.72
N ALA A 6 8.91 15.14 -6.18
CA ALA A 6 9.38 14.18 -5.18
C ALA A 6 9.04 14.72 -3.79
N VAL A 7 8.37 13.91 -2.99
CA VAL A 7 7.97 14.23 -1.61
C VAL A 7 8.69 13.25 -0.70
N LYS A 8 9.35 13.75 0.34
CA LYS A 8 9.98 12.90 1.34
C LYS A 8 8.89 12.38 2.27
N GLY A 9 8.86 11.07 2.51
CA GLY A 9 7.85 10.44 3.34
C GLY A 9 8.31 9.11 3.95
N ASN A 10 7.58 8.68 4.98
CA ASN A 10 7.72 7.37 5.61
C ASN A 10 6.39 6.61 5.47
N CYS A 11 6.41 5.48 4.77
CA CYS A 11 5.22 4.69 4.48
C CYS A 11 4.58 4.01 5.70
N LEU A 12 5.27 3.99 6.85
CA LEU A 12 4.72 3.54 8.13
C LEU A 12 4.08 4.70 8.94
N GLU A 13 4.31 5.94 8.52
CA GLU A 13 3.88 7.18 9.17
C GLU A 13 3.24 8.10 8.12
N GLU A 14 1.98 7.83 7.79
CA GLU A 14 1.23 8.53 6.75
C GLU A 14 1.12 10.04 6.97
N GLU A 15 1.31 10.50 8.21
CA GLU A 15 1.32 11.90 8.62
C GLU A 15 2.54 12.67 8.09
N THR A 16 3.52 11.99 7.49
CA THR A 16 4.69 12.62 6.89
C THR A 16 4.43 13.25 5.52
N TYR A 17 3.28 12.99 4.89
CA TYR A 17 2.85 13.58 3.60
C TYR A 17 1.30 13.73 3.50
N PRO A 18 0.66 14.40 4.48
CA PRO A 18 -0.78 14.37 4.63
C PRO A 18 -1.52 15.14 3.54
N GLU A 19 -0.95 16.25 3.06
CA GLU A 19 -1.59 17.06 2.02
C GLU A 19 -1.52 16.36 0.66
N GLU A 20 -0.38 15.76 0.32
CA GLU A 20 -0.21 15.02 -0.92
C GLU A 20 -1.15 13.82 -0.99
N LEU A 21 -1.30 13.09 0.11
CA LEU A 21 -2.24 11.97 0.19
C LEU A 21 -3.69 12.43 0.12
N LYS A 22 -4.01 13.58 0.71
CA LYS A 22 -5.36 14.16 0.71
C LYS A 22 -5.75 14.70 -0.66
N GLU A 23 -4.85 15.33 -1.39
CA GLU A 23 -5.14 15.96 -2.69
C GLU A 23 -5.18 14.98 -3.87
N CYS A 24 -4.50 13.82 -3.76
CA CYS A 24 -4.49 12.87 -4.86
C CYS A 24 -5.80 12.07 -5.01
N GLN A 25 -6.20 11.82 -6.25
CA GLN A 25 -7.40 11.05 -6.61
C GLN A 25 -7.12 9.55 -6.77
N SER A 26 -5.86 9.21 -7.03
CA SER A 26 -5.40 7.87 -7.31
C SER A 26 -4.07 7.63 -6.64
N LEU A 27 -3.89 6.44 -6.06
CA LEU A 27 -2.67 6.03 -5.38
C LEU A 27 -2.18 4.70 -5.95
N ILE A 28 -0.86 4.56 -6.11
CA ILE A 28 -0.20 3.30 -6.41
C ILE A 28 0.69 2.96 -5.22
N HIS A 29 0.37 1.86 -4.53
CA HIS A 29 1.15 1.33 -3.44
C HIS A 29 2.10 0.25 -3.98
N SER A 30 3.36 0.63 -4.16
CA SER A 30 4.45 -0.24 -4.63
C SER A 30 5.48 -0.57 -3.54
N VAL A 31 5.19 -0.22 -2.29
CA VAL A 31 6.08 -0.50 -1.16
C VAL A 31 5.98 -1.98 -0.79
N GLY A 32 7.12 -2.57 -0.50
CA GLY A 32 7.24 -3.93 0.00
C GLY A 32 8.69 -4.32 0.19
N THR A 33 8.92 -5.41 0.92
CA THR A 33 10.24 -6.03 1.05
C THR A 33 10.18 -7.49 0.62
N LEU A 34 11.21 -7.91 -0.12
CA LEU A 34 11.46 -9.30 -0.45
C LEU A 34 12.26 -10.01 0.65
N PHE A 35 13.11 -9.27 1.36
CA PHE A 35 13.95 -9.80 2.42
C PHE A 35 13.71 -9.00 3.69
N GLN A 36 13.12 -9.65 4.68
CA GLN A 36 13.01 -9.04 6.01
C GLN A 36 14.39 -8.90 6.66
N GLY A 37 14.57 -7.82 7.40
CA GLY A 37 15.74 -7.58 8.24
C GLY A 37 15.43 -7.81 9.72
N ASN A 38 16.44 -7.61 10.56
CA ASN A 38 16.33 -7.83 12.01
C ASN A 38 15.67 -6.67 12.78
N LYS A 39 15.26 -5.61 12.07
CA LYS A 39 14.63 -4.43 12.67
C LYS A 39 13.12 -4.51 12.51
N SER A 40 12.38 -4.06 13.52
CA SER A 40 10.91 -4.14 13.54
C SER A 40 10.25 -3.50 12.32
N TYR A 41 10.81 -2.40 11.81
CA TYR A 41 10.31 -1.72 10.61
C TYR A 41 10.63 -2.42 9.29
N ASN A 42 11.41 -3.50 9.29
CA ASN A 42 11.79 -4.26 8.10
C ASN A 42 11.36 -5.72 8.24
N THR A 43 10.10 -5.95 8.56
CA THR A 43 9.47 -7.28 8.56
C THR A 43 8.49 -7.38 7.39
N TYR A 44 8.08 -8.59 7.00
CA TYR A 44 7.02 -8.74 6.00
C TYR A 44 5.71 -8.12 6.46
N ALA A 45 5.34 -8.25 7.72
CA ALA A 45 4.16 -7.59 8.29
C ALA A 45 4.29 -6.07 8.13
N ALA A 46 5.39 -5.47 8.63
CA ALA A 46 5.59 -4.03 8.53
C ALA A 46 5.54 -3.54 7.08
N MET A 47 6.33 -4.14 6.18
CA MET A 47 6.56 -3.57 4.86
C MET A 47 5.56 -3.99 3.79
N ASN A 48 4.98 -5.19 3.88
CA ASN A 48 4.04 -5.71 2.88
C ASN A 48 2.59 -5.64 3.34
N THR A 49 2.33 -5.51 4.66
CA THR A 49 0.99 -5.41 5.22
C THR A 49 0.74 -4.01 5.78
N ASP A 50 1.46 -3.60 6.82
CA ASP A 50 1.11 -2.43 7.64
C ASP A 50 1.20 -1.13 6.85
N THR A 51 2.24 -0.96 6.02
CA THR A 51 2.37 0.21 5.13
C THR A 51 1.16 0.37 4.19
N CYS A 52 0.68 -0.74 3.62
CA CYS A 52 -0.47 -0.72 2.71
C CYS A 52 -1.75 -0.42 3.48
N VAL A 53 -1.97 -1.10 4.61
CA VAL A 53 -3.16 -0.94 5.46
C VAL A 53 -3.28 0.48 5.99
N LYS A 54 -2.19 1.06 6.52
CA LYS A 54 -2.17 2.43 7.07
C LYS A 54 -2.50 3.47 6.00
N ILE A 55 -1.82 3.42 4.86
CA ILE A 55 -2.05 4.35 3.75
C ILE A 55 -3.48 4.18 3.22
N ALA A 56 -3.96 2.94 3.04
CA ALA A 56 -5.30 2.68 2.56
C ALA A 56 -6.39 3.16 3.53
N THR A 57 -6.19 2.97 4.84
CA THR A 57 -7.09 3.47 5.88
C THR A 57 -7.24 4.99 5.75
N LYS A 58 -6.13 5.72 5.74
CA LYS A 58 -6.14 7.17 5.63
C LYS A 58 -6.73 7.66 4.31
N PHE A 59 -6.39 6.99 3.21
CA PHE A 59 -6.91 7.35 1.89
C PHE A 59 -8.41 7.09 1.76
N ASN A 60 -8.90 6.02 2.37
CA ASN A 60 -10.33 5.69 2.47
C ASN A 60 -11.09 6.74 3.31
N GLU A 61 -10.51 7.22 4.42
CA GLU A 61 -11.07 8.33 5.20
C GLU A 61 -11.19 9.61 4.36
N TYR A 62 -10.16 9.95 3.57
CA TYR A 62 -10.22 11.12 2.69
C TYR A 62 -11.23 10.96 1.56
N ALA A 63 -11.34 9.76 0.98
CA ALA A 63 -12.36 9.44 0.00
C ALA A 63 -13.77 9.65 0.59
N LYS A 64 -14.02 9.09 1.79
CA LYS A 64 -15.26 9.27 2.55
C LYS A 64 -15.59 10.73 2.80
N ALA A 65 -14.66 11.49 3.38
CA ALA A 65 -14.85 12.89 3.73
C ALA A 65 -15.13 13.77 2.51
N SER A 66 -14.55 13.44 1.36
CA SER A 66 -14.77 14.17 0.10
C SER A 66 -16.06 13.77 -0.64
N GLY A 67 -16.72 12.69 -0.22
CA GLY A 67 -17.86 12.10 -0.94
C GLY A 67 -17.51 11.54 -2.32
N LYS A 68 -16.22 11.34 -2.62
CA LYS A 68 -15.73 10.87 -3.91
C LYS A 68 -14.92 9.59 -3.73
N GLN A 69 -15.28 8.55 -4.46
CA GLN A 69 -14.49 7.32 -4.53
C GLN A 69 -13.11 7.62 -5.13
N ARG A 70 -12.05 7.03 -4.58
CA ARG A 70 -10.66 7.20 -5.05
C ARG A 70 -10.09 5.88 -5.53
N ASN A 71 -9.14 5.92 -6.48
CA ASN A 71 -8.54 4.68 -7.00
C ASN A 71 -7.33 4.27 -6.16
N PHE A 72 -7.23 3.00 -5.81
CA PHE A 72 -6.09 2.46 -5.10
C PHE A 72 -5.55 1.24 -5.84
N VAL A 73 -4.32 1.32 -6.30
CA VAL A 73 -3.62 0.21 -6.96
C VAL A 73 -2.61 -0.37 -5.99
N MET A 74 -2.72 -1.65 -5.66
CA MET A 74 -1.71 -2.38 -4.91
C MET A 74 -0.86 -3.23 -5.85
N ILE A 75 0.47 -3.13 -5.71
CA ILE A 75 1.41 -4.06 -6.34
C ILE A 75 1.70 -5.22 -5.39
N SER A 76 1.02 -6.34 -5.64
CA SER A 76 1.18 -7.58 -4.89
C SER A 76 2.21 -8.50 -5.58
N SER A 77 2.04 -9.82 -5.46
CA SER A 77 2.85 -10.85 -6.10
C SER A 77 1.99 -12.07 -6.39
N GLU A 78 2.17 -12.67 -7.55
CA GLU A 78 1.53 -13.96 -7.89
C GLU A 78 2.22 -15.11 -7.16
N LYS A 79 3.54 -15.07 -7.05
CA LYS A 79 4.36 -16.12 -6.44
C LYS A 79 5.34 -15.57 -5.41
N ALA A 80 5.75 -16.42 -4.48
CA ALA A 80 6.89 -16.18 -3.61
C ALA A 80 8.15 -16.78 -4.25
N PRO A 81 9.35 -16.26 -3.93
CA PRO A 81 10.57 -17.05 -4.05
C PRO A 81 10.46 -18.34 -3.21
N PRO A 82 11.19 -19.40 -3.57
CA PRO A 82 11.23 -20.63 -2.76
C PRO A 82 11.51 -20.33 -1.28
N PHE A 83 10.77 -20.99 -0.39
CA PHE A 83 10.88 -20.90 1.08
C PHE A 83 10.44 -19.57 1.73
N LEU A 84 9.89 -18.60 0.98
CA LEU A 84 9.40 -17.32 1.53
C LEU A 84 7.87 -17.22 1.53
N ASN A 85 7.19 -18.17 2.16
CA ASN A 85 5.71 -18.18 2.16
C ASN A 85 5.10 -16.92 2.80
N GLU A 86 5.70 -16.44 3.89
CA GLU A 86 5.25 -15.24 4.62
C GLU A 86 5.25 -13.97 3.76
N TYR A 87 6.12 -13.90 2.73
CA TYR A 87 6.14 -12.79 1.79
C TYR A 87 4.83 -12.67 1.00
N VAL A 88 4.29 -13.79 0.50
CA VAL A 88 2.99 -13.78 -0.20
C VAL A 88 1.85 -13.64 0.80
N THR A 89 1.90 -14.33 1.93
CA THR A 89 0.84 -14.24 2.94
C THR A 89 0.64 -12.81 3.44
N SER A 90 1.71 -12.08 3.75
CA SER A 90 1.62 -10.67 4.16
C SER A 90 0.99 -9.77 3.10
N LYS A 91 1.31 -9.98 1.83
CA LYS A 91 0.65 -9.28 0.72
C LYS A 91 -0.84 -9.65 0.60
N ARG A 92 -1.20 -10.92 0.79
CA ARG A 92 -2.61 -11.36 0.76
C ARG A 92 -3.43 -10.75 1.89
N ILE A 93 -2.86 -10.60 3.09
CA ILE A 93 -3.52 -9.90 4.21
C ILE A 93 -3.87 -8.46 3.83
N ALA A 94 -2.94 -7.73 3.20
CA ALA A 94 -3.21 -6.36 2.73
C ALA A 94 -4.26 -6.33 1.60
N GLU A 95 -4.26 -7.30 0.69
CA GLU A 95 -5.30 -7.42 -0.34
C GLU A 95 -6.69 -7.62 0.26
N ASP A 96 -6.81 -8.54 1.22
CA ASP A 96 -8.08 -8.82 1.88
C ASP A 96 -8.56 -7.58 2.64
N PHE A 97 -7.69 -6.86 3.33
CA PHE A 97 -8.03 -5.58 3.97
C PHE A 97 -8.56 -4.56 2.96
N LEU A 98 -7.88 -4.37 1.84
CA LEU A 98 -8.30 -3.42 0.80
C LEU A 98 -9.69 -3.76 0.25
N LEU A 99 -9.94 -5.04 -0.04
CA LEU A 99 -11.19 -5.49 -0.65
C LEU A 99 -12.38 -5.45 0.32
N ASN A 100 -12.14 -5.69 1.61
CA ASN A 100 -13.21 -5.86 2.58
C ASN A 100 -13.46 -4.61 3.46
N GLU A 101 -12.42 -3.81 3.72
CA GLU A 101 -12.49 -2.71 4.71
C GLU A 101 -12.43 -1.31 4.08
N CYS A 102 -12.06 -1.19 2.79
CA CYS A 102 -11.90 0.10 2.11
C CYS A 102 -13.05 0.42 1.14
N GLU A 103 -14.28 0.51 1.66
CA GLU A 103 -15.52 0.69 0.88
C GLU A 103 -15.56 1.95 -0.02
N HIS A 104 -14.78 2.99 0.30
CA HIS A 104 -14.71 4.22 -0.48
C HIS A 104 -13.55 4.25 -1.47
N LEU A 105 -12.80 3.14 -1.58
CA LEU A 105 -11.76 2.97 -2.58
C LEU A 105 -12.26 2.08 -3.72
N ARG A 106 -11.83 2.42 -4.93
CA ARG A 106 -11.85 1.52 -6.07
C ARG A 106 -10.51 0.81 -6.11
N VAL A 107 -10.50 -0.42 -5.62
CA VAL A 107 -9.28 -1.20 -5.44
C VAL A 107 -8.95 -1.97 -6.73
N HIS A 108 -7.67 -1.91 -7.11
CA HIS A 108 -7.07 -2.73 -8.16
C HIS A 108 -5.86 -3.44 -7.59
N ILE A 109 -5.83 -4.77 -7.68
CA ILE A 109 -4.69 -5.55 -7.21
C ILE A 109 -3.98 -6.12 -8.44
N LEU A 110 -2.72 -5.72 -8.62
CA LEU A 110 -1.85 -6.31 -9.63
C LEU A 110 -0.98 -7.37 -8.96
N ARG A 111 -1.04 -8.62 -9.46
CA ARG A 111 -0.21 -9.74 -9.02
C ARG A 111 0.81 -10.09 -10.10
N PRO A 112 1.92 -9.33 -10.22
CA PRO A 112 2.96 -9.67 -11.16
C PRO A 112 3.61 -11.02 -10.82
N GLY A 113 4.14 -11.68 -11.85
CA GLY A 113 5.12 -12.76 -11.67
C GLY A 113 6.48 -12.20 -11.27
N PHE A 114 7.56 -12.78 -11.81
CA PHE A 114 8.89 -12.18 -11.68
C PHE A 114 9.05 -11.03 -12.70
N ILE A 115 9.39 -9.84 -12.21
CA ILE A 115 9.68 -8.61 -12.98
C ILE A 115 11.07 -8.11 -12.59
#